data_AF-A0A0F2MH56-F1
#
_entry.id   AF-A0A0F2MH56-F1
#
_cell.length_a   1.000
_cell.length_b   1.000
_cell.length_c   1.000
_cell.angle_alpha   90.00
_cell.angle_beta   90.00
_cell.angle_gamma   90.00
#
_symmetry.space_group_name_H-M   'P 1'
#
loop_
_entity.id
_entity.type
_entity.pdbx_description
1 polymer ?
#
loop_
_entity_poly.entity_id
_entity_poly.type
_entity_poly.pdbx_seq_one_letter_code
_entity_poly.pdbx_strand_id
1 'polypeptide(L)'
;MAFTLSLLALTGLVVQGAVAANCTRDVLAAAASAYLAGAAAGKPPANVALTNFTYEENDVPLDIGKGILARPISIDFNRTFLDTEACGAFIEYNAASNTPPYVVIARVYVAPGSSSGNSSGTPQITRIASVVTKPGDWAFNAATQLAADKKEAWPAIPAGQQDTRAVLKAAADAYLDSWGNTTLAPPFGTTCSRIEGGTTTGQTGNTCKMQPFPSPLTIGNRRYIIDPEYGAVDIFNNFPFIDTAKPDGTPSTNLYRIEGGKIRYIHELTVCTNKNCGR
;
A
#
# COMPACT_ATOMS: atom_id res chain seq x y z
N MET A 1 -8.31 67.69 -21.48
CA MET A 1 -7.53 66.44 -21.55
C MET A 1 -8.19 65.45 -20.62
N ALA A 2 -8.91 64.47 -21.17
CA ALA A 2 -9.64 63.46 -20.39
C ALA A 2 -8.76 62.20 -20.28
N PHE A 3 -8.43 61.80 -19.06
CA PHE A 3 -7.73 60.54 -18.78
C PHE A 3 -8.76 59.43 -18.59
N THR A 4 -8.83 58.52 -19.55
CA THR A 4 -9.62 57.28 -19.46
C THR A 4 -8.84 56.25 -18.65
N LEU A 5 -9.41 55.83 -17.52
CA LEU A 5 -8.87 54.77 -16.66
C LEU A 5 -9.27 53.41 -17.23
N SER A 6 -8.33 52.69 -17.85
CA SER A 6 -8.56 51.32 -18.33
C SER A 6 -8.36 50.32 -17.20
N LEU A 7 -9.46 49.71 -16.75
CA LEU A 7 -9.48 48.64 -15.76
C LEU A 7 -9.05 47.32 -16.43
N LEU A 8 -7.81 46.87 -16.20
CA LEU A 8 -7.40 45.52 -16.57
C LEU A 8 -8.04 44.51 -15.62
N ALA A 9 -9.05 43.77 -16.09
CA ALA A 9 -9.57 42.60 -15.41
C ALA A 9 -8.56 41.44 -15.57
N LEU A 10 -7.87 41.10 -14.48
CA LEU A 10 -7.02 39.93 -14.39
C LEU A 10 -7.92 38.69 -14.24
N THR A 11 -8.22 38.01 -15.35
CA THR A 11 -8.87 36.71 -15.33
C THR A 11 -7.88 35.66 -14.82
N GLY A 12 -8.03 35.27 -13.55
CA GLY A 12 -7.28 34.15 -12.98
C GLY A 12 -7.64 32.85 -13.69
N LEU A 13 -6.70 32.28 -14.45
CA LEU A 13 -6.81 30.90 -14.93
C LEU A 13 -6.70 29.97 -13.72
N VAL A 14 -7.84 29.45 -13.27
CA VAL A 14 -7.85 28.29 -12.37
C VAL A 14 -7.42 27.09 -13.20
N VAL A 15 -6.17 26.65 -13.02
CA VAL A 15 -5.71 25.37 -13.56
C VAL A 15 -6.40 24.28 -12.73
N GLN A 16 -7.62 23.90 -13.12
CA GLN A 16 -8.19 22.64 -12.69
C GLN A 16 -7.31 21.55 -13.29
N GLY A 17 -6.45 20.95 -12.46
CA GLY A 17 -5.74 19.73 -12.85
C GLY A 17 -6.78 18.73 -13.36
N ALA A 18 -6.58 18.20 -14.56
CA ALA A 18 -7.44 17.18 -15.11
C ALA A 18 -7.39 15.97 -14.17
N VAL A 19 -8.36 15.88 -13.26
CA VAL A 19 -8.64 14.66 -12.53
C VAL A 19 -8.89 13.63 -13.62
N ALA A 20 -8.07 12.58 -13.70
CA ALA A 20 -8.29 11.52 -14.67
C ALA A 20 -9.72 11.02 -14.47
N ALA A 21 -10.64 11.42 -15.37
CA ALA A 21 -12.08 11.33 -15.17
C ALA A 21 -12.62 9.88 -15.09
N ASN A 22 -11.71 8.90 -15.02
CA ASN A 22 -11.92 7.49 -15.28
C ASN A 22 -11.19 6.59 -14.25
N CYS A 23 -10.70 7.11 -13.11
CA CYS A 23 -10.17 6.32 -12.00
C CYS A 23 -10.88 6.68 -10.70
N THR A 24 -12.21 6.59 -10.72
CA THR A 24 -13.04 6.90 -9.54
C THR A 24 -12.84 5.87 -8.44
N ARG A 25 -13.17 6.24 -7.19
CA ARG A 25 -13.14 5.30 -6.06
C ARG A 25 -13.99 4.07 -6.33
N ASP A 26 -15.17 4.22 -6.93
CA ASP A 26 -16.05 3.08 -7.29
C ASP A 26 -15.37 2.10 -8.27
N VAL A 27 -14.66 2.62 -9.29
CA VAL A 27 -13.89 1.81 -10.23
C VAL A 27 -12.81 1.00 -9.52
N LEU A 28 -12.06 1.65 -8.62
CA LEU A 28 -10.97 1.02 -7.88
C LEU A 28 -11.48 0.02 -6.83
N ALA A 29 -12.59 0.34 -6.16
CA ALA A 29 -13.26 -0.56 -5.24
C ALA A 29 -13.77 -1.83 -5.95
N ALA A 30 -14.35 -1.69 -7.16
CA ALA A 30 -14.76 -2.82 -7.97
C ALA A 30 -13.57 -3.70 -8.40
N ALA A 31 -12.42 -3.10 -8.75
CA ALA A 31 -11.21 -3.84 -9.07
C ALA A 31 -10.64 -4.59 -7.86
N ALA A 32 -10.59 -3.96 -6.69
CA ALA A 32 -10.17 -4.59 -5.45
C ALA A 32 -11.10 -5.75 -5.04
N SER A 33 -12.41 -5.55 -5.18
CA SER A 33 -13.42 -6.59 -4.92
C SER A 33 -13.25 -7.79 -5.86
N ALA A 34 -13.00 -7.55 -7.15
CA ALA A 34 -12.74 -8.62 -8.11
C ALA A 34 -11.45 -9.40 -7.79
N TYR A 35 -10.41 -8.71 -7.32
CA TYR A 35 -9.18 -9.36 -6.84
C TYR A 35 -9.43 -10.25 -5.62
N LEU A 36 -10.11 -9.73 -4.59
CA LEU A 36 -10.46 -10.49 -3.39
C LEU A 36 -11.34 -11.72 -3.72
N ALA A 37 -12.32 -11.56 -4.61
CA ALA A 37 -13.17 -12.65 -5.07
C ALA A 37 -12.35 -13.72 -5.83
N GLY A 38 -11.41 -13.31 -6.68
CA GLY A 38 -10.49 -14.21 -7.36
C GLY A 38 -9.60 -14.99 -6.38
N ALA A 39 -8.98 -14.31 -5.41
CA ALA A 39 -8.18 -14.94 -4.37
C ALA A 39 -8.98 -15.95 -3.54
N ALA A 40 -10.19 -15.58 -3.12
CA ALA A 40 -11.08 -16.48 -2.38
C ALA A 40 -11.46 -17.73 -3.20
N ALA A 41 -11.67 -17.58 -4.50
CA ALA A 41 -12.04 -18.66 -5.40
C ALA A 41 -10.85 -19.50 -5.92
N GLY A 42 -9.61 -19.02 -5.75
CA GLY A 42 -8.43 -19.62 -6.38
C GLY A 42 -8.43 -19.49 -7.89
N LYS A 43 -8.83 -18.32 -8.40
CA LYS A 43 -8.89 -18.02 -9.83
C LYS A 43 -8.43 -16.59 -10.13
N PRO A 44 -7.87 -16.33 -11.32
CA PRO A 44 -7.69 -14.98 -11.84
C PRO A 44 -8.95 -14.12 -11.69
N PRO A 45 -8.83 -12.81 -11.36
CA PRO A 45 -9.98 -11.91 -11.35
C PRO A 45 -10.66 -11.87 -12.72
N ALA A 46 -11.98 -11.85 -12.75
CA ALA A 46 -12.76 -11.98 -13.99
C ALA A 46 -12.57 -10.82 -14.99
N ASN A 47 -12.07 -9.68 -14.51
CA ASN A 47 -11.89 -8.43 -15.24
C ASN A 47 -10.42 -8.09 -15.52
N VAL A 48 -9.55 -9.10 -15.56
CA VAL A 48 -8.17 -8.93 -16.01
C VAL A 48 -8.15 -8.57 -17.50
N ALA A 49 -7.34 -7.57 -17.87
CA ALA A 49 -7.18 -7.16 -19.25
C ALA A 49 -6.60 -8.31 -20.10
N LEU A 50 -7.17 -8.51 -21.29
CA LEU A 50 -6.73 -9.56 -22.22
C LEU A 50 -5.37 -9.28 -22.88
N THR A 51 -4.91 -8.02 -22.85
CA THR A 51 -3.64 -7.58 -23.43
C THR A 51 -2.93 -6.63 -22.48
N ASN A 52 -1.59 -6.60 -22.54
CA ASN A 52 -0.74 -5.74 -21.71
C ASN A 52 -0.97 -5.88 -20.20
N PHE A 53 -1.45 -7.04 -19.77
CA PHE A 53 -1.60 -7.39 -18.37
C PHE A 53 -0.28 -7.91 -17.79
N THR A 54 0.04 -7.49 -16.57
CA THR A 54 1.22 -7.98 -15.83
C THR A 54 0.84 -8.49 -14.44
N TYR A 55 1.47 -9.60 -14.05
CA TYR A 55 1.32 -10.19 -12.73
C TYR A 55 2.70 -10.46 -12.12
N GLU A 56 2.89 -10.01 -10.88
CA GLU A 56 4.10 -10.29 -10.11
C GLU A 56 3.78 -10.62 -8.65
N GLU A 57 4.49 -11.59 -8.10
CA GLU A 57 4.55 -11.84 -6.65
C GLU A 57 5.98 -11.73 -6.19
N ASN A 58 6.22 -11.01 -5.11
CA ASN A 58 7.54 -10.87 -4.48
C ASN A 58 8.60 -10.40 -5.50
N ASP A 59 8.25 -9.42 -6.32
CA ASP A 59 9.04 -8.87 -7.43
C ASP A 59 9.48 -9.90 -8.50
N VAL A 60 8.78 -11.03 -8.60
CA VAL A 60 8.97 -12.03 -9.63
C VAL A 60 7.76 -12.04 -10.57
N PRO A 61 7.95 -11.76 -11.87
CA PRO A 61 6.89 -11.92 -12.87
C PRO A 61 6.38 -13.36 -12.92
N LEU A 62 5.07 -13.53 -12.94
CA LEU A 62 4.41 -14.83 -12.91
C LEU A 62 3.23 -14.88 -13.89
N ASP A 63 2.86 -16.09 -14.28
CA ASP A 63 1.57 -16.34 -14.93
C ASP A 63 0.46 -16.24 -13.87
N ILE A 64 -0.67 -15.60 -14.20
CA ILE A 64 -1.75 -15.35 -13.24
C ILE A 64 -2.49 -16.62 -12.79
N GLY A 65 -2.36 -17.72 -13.53
CA GLY A 65 -2.82 -19.05 -13.11
C GLY A 65 -1.88 -19.73 -12.11
N LYS A 66 -0.81 -19.08 -11.67
CA LYS A 66 0.18 -19.57 -10.69
C LYS A 66 0.16 -18.72 -9.42
N GLY A 67 0.94 -19.16 -8.42
CA GLY A 67 1.16 -18.41 -7.18
C GLY A 67 -0.05 -18.39 -6.24
N ILE A 68 -0.25 -17.29 -5.53
CA ILE A 68 -1.27 -17.15 -4.48
C ILE A 68 -2.69 -17.22 -5.04
N LEU A 69 -2.92 -16.77 -6.27
CA LEU A 69 -4.24 -16.80 -6.92
C LEU A 69 -4.61 -18.17 -7.51
N ALA A 70 -3.69 -19.14 -7.55
CA ALA A 70 -3.92 -20.46 -8.16
C ALA A 70 -4.69 -21.44 -7.26
N ARG A 71 -4.99 -21.06 -6.02
CA ARG A 71 -5.71 -21.89 -5.06
C ARG A 71 -6.65 -21.04 -4.20
N PRO A 72 -7.77 -21.60 -3.72
CA PRO A 72 -8.68 -20.90 -2.84
C PRO A 72 -7.99 -20.43 -1.55
N ILE A 73 -8.25 -19.19 -1.15
CA ILE A 73 -7.75 -18.58 0.08
C ILE A 73 -8.94 -18.29 1.01
N SER A 74 -8.97 -18.86 2.22
CA SER A 74 -9.85 -18.38 3.29
C SER A 74 -9.34 -17.04 3.80
N ILE A 75 -10.08 -15.96 3.52
CA ILE A 75 -9.72 -14.59 3.95
C ILE A 75 -10.40 -14.32 5.29
N ASP A 76 -9.61 -14.22 6.36
CA ASP A 76 -10.12 -13.99 7.72
C ASP A 76 -10.33 -12.50 8.04
N PHE A 77 -9.60 -11.64 7.32
CA PHE A 77 -9.67 -10.19 7.41
C PHE A 77 -9.13 -9.57 6.14
N ASN A 78 -9.68 -8.43 5.72
CA ASN A 78 -9.09 -7.60 4.68
C ASN A 78 -9.35 -6.11 4.91
N ARG A 79 -8.53 -5.29 4.28
CA ARG A 79 -8.77 -3.85 4.10
C ARG A 79 -8.33 -3.41 2.71
N THR A 80 -8.89 -2.30 2.25
CA THR A 80 -8.62 -1.76 0.91
C THR A 80 -8.48 -0.25 0.99
N PHE A 81 -7.52 0.31 0.23
CA PHE A 81 -7.33 1.75 0.07
C PHE A 81 -7.21 2.10 -1.41
N LEU A 82 -7.71 3.27 -1.81
CA LEU A 82 -7.96 3.62 -3.20
C LEU A 82 -7.18 4.88 -3.60
N ASP A 83 -6.27 4.76 -4.56
CA ASP A 83 -5.47 5.86 -5.11
C ASP A 83 -5.97 6.22 -6.50
N THR A 84 -6.81 7.25 -6.55
CA THR A 84 -7.42 7.75 -7.79
C THR A 84 -6.42 8.45 -8.70
N GLU A 85 -5.29 8.92 -8.16
CA GLU A 85 -4.21 9.55 -8.95
C GLU A 85 -3.32 8.50 -9.61
N ALA A 86 -3.02 7.40 -8.90
CA ALA A 86 -2.26 6.28 -9.44
C ALA A 86 -3.12 5.25 -10.20
N CYS A 87 -4.45 5.43 -10.25
CA CYS A 87 -5.40 4.46 -10.79
C CYS A 87 -5.22 3.06 -10.21
N GLY A 88 -4.99 2.97 -8.90
CA GLY A 88 -4.67 1.72 -8.22
C GLY A 88 -5.37 1.57 -6.88
N ALA A 89 -5.64 0.33 -6.50
CA ALA A 89 -6.11 -0.03 -5.17
C ALA A 89 -5.07 -0.90 -4.46
N PHE A 90 -4.86 -0.60 -3.19
CA PHE A 90 -4.16 -1.43 -2.24
C PHE A 90 -5.15 -2.38 -1.57
N ILE A 91 -4.73 -3.63 -1.35
CA ILE A 91 -5.44 -4.63 -0.57
C ILE A 91 -4.45 -5.26 0.39
N GLU A 92 -4.77 -5.28 1.68
CA GLU A 92 -4.13 -6.16 2.66
C GLU A 92 -5.15 -7.21 3.07
N TYR A 93 -4.78 -8.48 3.01
CA TYR A 93 -5.60 -9.55 3.56
C TYR A 93 -4.80 -10.54 4.40
N ASN A 94 -5.44 -11.02 5.44
CA ASN A 94 -4.92 -12.02 6.35
C ASN A 94 -5.67 -13.33 6.15
N ALA A 95 -4.92 -14.41 6.06
CA ALA A 95 -5.42 -15.77 5.86
C ALA A 95 -4.78 -16.73 6.88
N ALA A 96 -4.93 -16.42 8.17
CA ALA A 96 -4.42 -17.20 9.29
C ALA A 96 -5.06 -18.59 9.42
N SER A 97 -6.29 -18.78 8.94
CA SER A 97 -7.01 -20.06 8.97
C SER A 97 -6.57 -21.04 7.88
N ASN A 98 -5.81 -20.59 6.88
CA ASN A 98 -5.31 -21.44 5.80
C ASN A 98 -4.15 -22.34 6.25
N THR A 99 -3.94 -23.45 5.52
CA THR A 99 -2.77 -24.32 5.67
C THR A 99 -1.95 -24.38 4.37
N PRO A 100 -0.74 -23.79 4.32
CA PRO A 100 -0.17 -22.92 5.35
C PRO A 100 -0.87 -21.54 5.36
N PRO A 101 -0.69 -20.73 6.42
CA PRO A 101 -1.29 -19.40 6.51
C PRO A 101 -0.53 -18.37 5.65
N TYR A 102 -1.19 -17.24 5.36
CA TYR A 102 -0.60 -16.12 4.61
C TYR A 102 -0.99 -14.78 5.20
N VAL A 103 -0.11 -13.79 5.03
CA VAL A 103 -0.48 -12.37 5.04
C VAL A 103 -0.01 -11.80 3.72
N VAL A 104 -0.93 -11.15 3.01
CA VAL A 104 -0.68 -10.70 1.65
C VAL A 104 -1.06 -9.26 1.52
N ILE A 105 -0.16 -8.50 0.92
CA ILE A 105 -0.45 -7.18 0.41
C ILE A 105 -0.44 -7.26 -1.12
N ALA A 106 -1.46 -6.70 -1.75
CA ALA A 106 -1.61 -6.63 -3.18
C ALA A 106 -1.93 -5.21 -3.64
N ARG A 107 -1.50 -4.91 -4.86
CA ARG A 107 -1.85 -3.69 -5.57
C ARG A 107 -2.46 -4.08 -6.91
N VAL A 108 -3.62 -3.52 -7.19
CA VAL A 108 -4.33 -3.72 -8.45
C VAL A 108 -4.46 -2.40 -9.16
N TYR A 109 -4.03 -2.33 -10.41
CA TYR A 109 -4.10 -1.13 -11.22
C TYR A 109 -5.09 -1.34 -12.36
N VAL A 110 -5.85 -0.29 -12.66
CA VAL A 110 -6.79 -0.28 -13.78
C VAL A 110 -6.28 0.59 -14.91
N ALA A 111 -6.68 0.26 -16.14
CA ALA A 111 -6.40 1.14 -17.28
C ALA A 111 -7.06 2.52 -17.08
N PRO A 112 -6.34 3.62 -17.36
CA PRO A 112 -6.98 4.92 -17.56
C PRO A 112 -8.09 4.79 -18.60
N GLY A 113 -9.26 5.34 -18.33
CA GLY A 113 -10.42 5.19 -19.23
C GLY A 113 -11.49 4.21 -18.74
N SER A 114 -11.17 3.35 -17.75
CA SER A 114 -12.11 2.40 -17.16
C SER A 114 -13.32 3.12 -16.51
N SER A 115 -14.55 2.81 -16.88
CA SER A 115 -15.75 3.42 -16.28
C SER A 115 -16.58 2.39 -15.50
N SER A 116 -17.17 2.83 -14.39
CA SER A 116 -18.07 1.99 -13.56
C SER A 116 -19.53 2.01 -14.02
N GLY A 117 -19.83 2.66 -15.16
CA GLY A 117 -21.19 2.92 -15.63
C GLY A 117 -21.33 2.67 -17.12
N ASN A 118 -22.25 1.76 -17.47
CA ASN A 118 -22.49 1.18 -18.79
C ASN A 118 -22.42 2.20 -19.94
N SER A 119 -21.50 2.03 -20.90
CA SER A 119 -21.89 1.50 -22.22
C SER A 119 -20.83 0.61 -22.89
N SER A 120 -19.75 0.18 -22.21
CA SER A 120 -18.83 -0.84 -22.79
C SER A 120 -17.79 -1.55 -21.88
N GLY A 121 -17.71 -1.39 -20.55
CA GLY A 121 -16.82 -2.31 -19.81
C GLY A 121 -16.71 -2.18 -18.31
N THR A 122 -16.68 -3.34 -17.63
CA THR A 122 -16.12 -3.54 -16.28
C THR A 122 -14.68 -3.01 -16.24
N PRO A 123 -14.23 -2.34 -15.15
CA PRO A 123 -12.88 -1.82 -15.08
C PRO A 123 -11.85 -2.92 -15.31
N GLN A 124 -10.94 -2.68 -16.24
CA GLN A 124 -9.96 -3.69 -16.66
C GLN A 124 -8.71 -3.59 -15.81
N ILE A 125 -8.38 -4.67 -15.09
CA ILE A 125 -7.15 -4.76 -14.30
C ILE A 125 -5.98 -4.99 -15.25
N THR A 126 -5.02 -4.06 -15.29
CA THR A 126 -3.85 -4.10 -16.18
C THR A 126 -2.58 -4.56 -15.44
N ARG A 127 -2.54 -4.43 -14.12
CA ARG A 127 -1.40 -4.89 -13.33
C ARG A 127 -1.85 -5.35 -11.97
N ILE A 128 -1.30 -6.47 -11.54
CA ILE A 128 -1.39 -6.96 -10.17
C ILE A 128 0.03 -7.21 -9.67
N ALA A 129 0.38 -6.59 -8.54
CA ALA A 129 1.64 -6.82 -7.85
C ALA A 129 1.35 -7.18 -6.40
N SER A 130 1.98 -8.24 -5.89
CA SER A 130 1.76 -8.69 -4.52
C SER A 130 3.05 -8.97 -3.77
N VAL A 131 3.05 -8.69 -2.47
CA VAL A 131 3.98 -9.27 -1.51
C VAL A 131 3.22 -10.33 -0.72
N VAL A 132 3.62 -11.57 -0.91
CA VAL A 132 2.98 -12.78 -0.36
C VAL A 132 3.91 -13.37 0.69
N THR A 133 3.57 -13.18 1.97
CA THR A 133 4.33 -13.73 3.10
C THR A 133 3.69 -14.99 3.67
N LYS A 134 4.51 -15.90 4.19
CA LYS A 134 4.15 -17.23 4.68
C LYS A 134 5.11 -17.70 5.80
N PRO A 135 4.87 -18.87 6.43
CA PRO A 135 5.78 -19.39 7.45
C PRO A 135 7.23 -19.49 6.98
N GLY A 136 8.13 -18.89 7.76
CA GLY A 136 9.55 -18.75 7.44
C GLY A 136 9.92 -17.40 6.83
N ASP A 137 8.98 -16.51 6.57
CA ASP A 137 9.28 -15.11 6.25
C ASP A 137 9.57 -14.27 7.51
N TRP A 138 10.06 -13.04 7.33
CA TRP A 138 10.57 -12.20 8.42
C TRP A 138 9.48 -11.98 9.48
N ALA A 139 9.81 -12.35 10.72
CA ALA A 139 8.94 -12.23 11.89
C ALA A 139 7.54 -12.85 11.74
N PHE A 140 7.31 -13.70 10.73
CA PHE A 140 5.97 -14.07 10.25
C PHE A 140 5.11 -14.79 11.29
N ASN A 141 3.93 -14.24 11.55
CA ASN A 141 2.86 -14.85 12.33
C ASN A 141 1.49 -14.25 11.93
N ALA A 142 0.76 -14.98 11.07
CA ALA A 142 -0.55 -14.53 10.59
C ALA A 142 -1.61 -14.40 11.70
N ALA A 143 -1.58 -15.25 12.74
CA ALA A 143 -2.57 -15.21 13.81
C ALA A 143 -2.42 -13.96 14.69
N THR A 144 -1.19 -13.56 15.00
CA THR A 144 -0.93 -12.34 15.77
C THR A 144 -1.13 -11.09 14.93
N GLN A 145 -0.78 -11.12 13.63
CA GLN A 145 -1.17 -10.08 12.67
C GLN A 145 -2.69 -9.88 12.68
N LEU A 146 -3.47 -10.96 12.53
CA LEU A 146 -4.94 -10.91 12.50
C LEU A 146 -5.52 -10.32 13.79
N ALA A 147 -4.96 -10.69 14.94
CA ALA A 147 -5.40 -10.18 16.24
C ALA A 147 -5.06 -8.69 16.42
N ALA A 148 -3.97 -8.21 15.81
CA ALA A 148 -3.59 -6.81 15.82
C ALA A 148 -4.43 -6.00 14.82
N ASP A 149 -4.61 -6.50 13.59
CA ASP A 149 -5.46 -5.90 12.56
C ASP A 149 -6.87 -5.59 13.07
N LYS A 150 -7.46 -6.53 13.81
CA LYS A 150 -8.82 -6.39 14.39
C LYS A 150 -8.94 -5.33 15.49
N LYS A 151 -7.82 -4.86 16.05
CA LYS A 151 -7.80 -3.84 17.11
C LYS A 151 -7.61 -2.43 16.58
N GLU A 152 -7.09 -2.28 15.37
CA GLU A 152 -6.83 -0.98 14.78
C GLU A 152 -8.10 -0.33 14.24
N ALA A 153 -8.19 0.99 14.36
CA ALA A 153 -9.30 1.76 13.83
C ALA A 153 -8.85 2.50 12.58
N TRP A 154 -9.45 2.17 11.44
CA TRP A 154 -9.16 2.84 10.16
C TRP A 154 -10.37 3.60 9.60
N PRO A 155 -10.98 4.56 10.33
CA PRO A 155 -12.06 5.36 9.76
C PRO A 155 -11.54 6.30 8.67
N ALA A 156 -12.44 6.65 7.75
CA ALA A 156 -12.23 7.75 6.83
C ALA A 156 -12.02 9.05 7.61
N ILE A 157 -11.04 9.84 7.19
CA ILE A 157 -10.71 11.15 7.74
C ILE A 157 -11.69 12.17 7.11
N PRO A 158 -12.32 13.06 7.90
CA PRO A 158 -13.21 14.09 7.36
C PRO A 158 -12.51 14.93 6.28
N ALA A 159 -13.21 15.27 5.19
CA ALA A 159 -12.61 15.91 4.00
C ALA A 159 -11.75 17.16 4.30
N GLY A 160 -12.15 17.98 5.29
CA GLY A 160 -11.37 19.16 5.71
C GLY A 160 -10.16 18.88 6.62
N GLN A 161 -9.95 17.61 7.00
CA GLN A 161 -8.87 17.14 7.86
C GLN A 161 -7.94 16.14 7.14
N GLN A 162 -8.24 15.79 5.89
CA GLN A 162 -7.41 14.91 5.09
C GLN A 162 -6.08 15.60 4.76
N ASP A 163 -4.98 14.96 5.12
CA ASP A 163 -3.66 15.42 4.71
C ASP A 163 -3.50 15.34 3.19
N THR A 164 -2.73 16.27 2.62
CA THR A 164 -2.43 16.21 1.19
C THR A 164 -1.55 14.99 0.87
N ARG A 165 -1.65 14.48 -0.37
CA ARG A 165 -0.77 13.40 -0.88
C ARG A 165 0.71 13.65 -0.60
N ALA A 166 1.17 14.90 -0.74
CA ALA A 166 2.55 15.28 -0.48
C ALA A 166 2.94 15.13 1.00
N VAL A 167 2.08 15.54 1.92
CA VAL A 167 2.30 15.38 3.38
C VAL A 167 2.34 13.90 3.75
N LEU A 168 1.38 13.12 3.24
CA LEU A 168 1.31 11.68 3.46
C LEU A 168 2.58 10.97 2.98
N LYS A 169 3.00 11.25 1.73
CA LYS A 169 4.21 10.67 1.15
C LYS A 169 5.45 11.06 1.95
N ALA A 170 5.60 12.33 2.31
CA ALA A 170 6.77 12.82 3.04
C ALA A 170 6.90 12.18 4.43
N ALA A 171 5.79 12.00 5.15
CA ALA A 171 5.79 11.33 6.45
C ALA A 171 6.21 9.85 6.33
N ALA A 172 5.67 9.12 5.35
CA ALA A 172 6.03 7.73 5.10
C ALA A 172 7.50 7.56 4.63
N ASP A 173 7.96 8.42 3.73
CA ASP A 173 9.36 8.42 3.27
C ASP A 173 10.33 8.72 4.42
N ALA A 174 10.02 9.71 5.28
CA ALA A 174 10.85 10.04 6.43
C ALA A 174 11.07 8.84 7.35
N TYR A 175 10.05 7.98 7.53
CA TYR A 175 10.20 6.74 8.29
C TYR A 175 11.19 5.77 7.63
N LEU A 176 11.03 5.47 6.34
CA LEU A 176 11.95 4.56 5.64
C LEU A 176 13.37 5.12 5.58
N ASP A 177 13.53 6.43 5.37
CA ASP A 177 14.83 7.08 5.35
C ASP A 177 15.52 7.02 6.73
N SER A 178 14.74 7.06 7.82
CA SER A 178 15.28 7.01 9.18
C SER A 178 15.96 5.68 9.54
N TRP A 179 15.68 4.61 8.79
CA TRP A 179 16.34 3.30 8.97
C TRP A 179 17.84 3.36 8.70
N GLY A 180 18.26 4.19 7.73
CA GLY A 180 19.67 4.43 7.39
C GLY A 180 20.24 5.73 7.95
N ASN A 181 19.42 6.58 8.57
CA ASN A 181 19.83 7.87 9.11
C ASN A 181 19.07 8.24 10.40
N THR A 182 19.73 8.06 11.55
CA THR A 182 19.16 8.35 12.88
C THR A 182 18.92 9.82 13.18
N THR A 183 19.48 10.74 12.37
CA THR A 183 19.25 12.17 12.56
C THR A 183 17.89 12.60 12.02
N LEU A 184 17.24 11.77 11.20
CA LEU A 184 15.88 12.02 10.74
C LEU A 184 14.89 11.77 11.86
N ALA A 185 13.90 12.65 11.96
CA ALA A 185 12.82 12.56 12.92
C ALA A 185 11.50 12.34 12.17
N PRO A 186 11.11 11.09 11.89
CA PRO A 186 9.80 10.80 11.32
C PRO A 186 8.69 11.38 12.20
N PRO A 187 7.60 11.88 11.62
CA PRO A 187 6.57 12.56 12.37
C PRO A 187 5.67 11.53 13.07
N PHE A 188 6.12 10.90 14.14
CA PHE A 188 5.32 9.93 14.89
C PHE A 188 4.19 10.60 15.69
N GLY A 189 3.02 9.97 15.71
CA GLY A 189 1.92 10.30 16.60
C GLY A 189 2.06 9.63 17.97
N THR A 190 1.24 10.08 18.93
CA THR A 190 1.14 9.46 20.26
C THR A 190 -0.33 9.10 20.54
N THR A 191 -0.72 7.83 20.55
CA THR A 191 0.10 6.60 20.38
C THR A 191 0.42 6.27 18.92
N CYS A 192 1.50 5.52 18.67
CA CYS A 192 1.80 4.92 17.38
C CYS A 192 2.03 3.41 17.53
N SER A 193 1.41 2.59 16.67
CA SER A 193 1.57 1.13 16.68
C SER A 193 2.24 0.63 15.41
N ARG A 194 3.11 -0.37 15.55
CA ARG A 194 3.79 -1.01 14.43
C ARG A 194 3.60 -2.53 14.49
N ILE A 195 3.17 -3.13 13.40
CA ILE A 195 3.07 -4.58 13.23
C ILE A 195 4.12 -5.01 12.20
N GLU A 196 5.06 -5.84 12.60
CA GLU A 196 6.18 -6.31 11.78
C GLU A 196 6.09 -7.83 11.66
N GLY A 197 5.73 -8.33 10.46
CA GLY A 197 5.48 -9.76 10.24
C GLY A 197 4.42 -10.35 11.17
N GLY A 198 3.56 -9.55 11.82
CA GLY A 198 2.64 -10.00 12.86
C GLY A 198 3.12 -9.80 14.30
N THR A 199 4.35 -9.36 14.50
CA THR A 199 4.86 -8.94 15.82
C THR A 199 4.48 -7.48 16.07
N THR A 200 3.61 -7.23 17.06
CA THR A 200 3.24 -5.85 17.40
C THR A 200 4.23 -5.21 18.37
N THR A 201 4.66 -4.00 18.04
CA THR A 201 5.46 -3.10 18.86
C THR A 201 4.73 -1.75 18.98
N GLY A 202 4.94 -0.99 20.07
CA GLY A 202 4.37 0.38 20.16
C GLY A 202 3.15 0.62 21.07
N GLN A 203 2.61 -0.41 21.75
CA GLN A 203 1.28 -0.29 22.39
C GLN A 203 1.21 0.58 23.66
N THR A 204 2.32 0.77 24.40
CA THR A 204 2.35 1.56 25.63
C THR A 204 3.50 2.57 25.59
N GLY A 205 3.18 3.86 25.46
CA GLY A 205 4.15 4.98 25.46
C GLY A 205 5.10 5.07 24.23
N ASN A 206 5.06 4.13 23.29
CA ASN A 206 6.09 3.94 22.27
C ASN A 206 5.72 4.53 20.89
N THR A 207 6.72 5.05 20.21
CA THR A 207 6.60 6.01 19.09
C THR A 207 6.78 5.38 17.70
N CYS A 208 6.61 4.07 17.53
CA CYS A 208 6.99 3.35 16.29
C CYS A 208 8.46 3.51 15.84
N LYS A 209 9.31 4.16 16.66
CA LYS A 209 10.70 4.42 16.34
C LYS A 209 11.48 3.11 16.19
N MET A 210 12.04 2.91 15.01
CA MET A 210 12.98 1.81 14.75
C MET A 210 14.36 2.14 15.30
N GLN A 211 15.07 1.12 15.76
CA GLN A 211 16.50 1.22 15.97
C GLN A 211 17.20 1.34 14.61
N PRO A 212 18.33 2.07 14.53
CA PRO A 212 19.08 2.13 13.30
C PRO A 212 19.57 0.76 12.86
N PHE A 213 19.54 0.56 11.55
CA PHE A 213 20.26 -0.53 10.89
C PHE A 213 21.69 -0.10 10.55
N PRO A 214 22.60 -1.05 10.25
CA PRO A 214 23.95 -0.71 9.82
C PRO A 214 23.97 0.23 8.61
N SER A 215 24.69 1.35 8.74
CA SER A 215 24.83 2.34 7.67
C SER A 215 26.05 2.06 6.77
N PRO A 216 26.02 2.46 5.48
CA PRO A 216 24.91 3.11 4.79
C PRO A 216 23.78 2.13 4.43
N LEU A 217 22.53 2.54 4.65
CA LEU A 217 21.34 1.79 4.26
C LEU A 217 20.45 2.70 3.40
N THR A 218 19.97 2.20 2.26
CA THR A 218 19.03 2.95 1.41
C THR A 218 17.90 2.02 0.98
N ILE A 219 16.67 2.42 1.29
CA ILE A 219 15.47 1.65 0.97
C ILE A 219 15.02 2.06 -0.44
N GLY A 220 15.39 1.25 -1.42
CA GLY A 220 15.12 1.46 -2.85
C GLY A 220 13.79 0.87 -3.32
N ASN A 221 13.56 0.95 -4.64
CA ASN A 221 12.40 0.36 -5.34
C ASN A 221 11.02 0.78 -4.78
N ARG A 222 10.94 2.02 -4.26
CA ARG A 222 9.70 2.55 -3.68
C ARG A 222 8.65 2.78 -4.74
N ARG A 223 7.53 2.09 -4.59
CA ARG A 223 6.32 2.22 -5.42
C ARG A 223 5.16 2.51 -4.47
N TYR A 224 4.21 3.36 -4.84
CA TYR A 224 3.24 3.92 -3.88
C TYR A 224 1.79 3.64 -4.27
N ILE A 225 0.95 3.44 -3.24
CA ILE A 225 -0.50 3.69 -3.27
C ILE A 225 -0.78 4.66 -2.12
N ILE A 226 -1.43 5.79 -2.40
CA ILE A 226 -1.76 6.82 -1.41
C ILE A 226 -3.24 7.14 -1.48
N ASP A 227 -3.95 6.94 -0.36
CA ASP A 227 -5.37 7.25 -0.21
C ASP A 227 -5.56 8.32 0.88
N PRO A 228 -5.69 9.61 0.50
CA PRO A 228 -5.93 10.70 1.43
C PRO A 228 -7.20 10.53 2.27
N GLU A 229 -8.22 9.81 1.78
CA GLU A 229 -9.47 9.60 2.51
C GLU A 229 -9.26 8.84 3.81
N TYR A 230 -8.28 7.92 3.84
CA TYR A 230 -7.94 7.13 5.02
C TYR A 230 -6.61 7.50 5.65
N GLY A 231 -5.93 8.52 5.10
CA GLY A 231 -4.55 8.84 5.45
C GLY A 231 -3.61 7.66 5.22
N ALA A 232 -3.92 6.80 4.24
CA ALA A 232 -3.22 5.56 4.03
C ALA A 232 -2.11 5.73 2.99
N VAL A 233 -0.92 5.21 3.28
CA VAL A 233 0.20 5.15 2.34
C VAL A 233 0.76 3.75 2.36
N ASP A 234 0.75 3.06 1.25
CA ASP A 234 1.48 1.82 1.08
C ASP A 234 2.71 2.04 0.21
N ILE A 235 3.83 1.45 0.61
CA ILE A 235 5.11 1.50 -0.09
C ILE A 235 5.65 0.08 -0.26
N PHE A 236 5.53 -0.49 -1.47
CA PHE A 236 6.37 -1.61 -1.87
C PHE A 236 7.77 -1.06 -2.00
N ASN A 237 8.70 -1.71 -1.34
CA ASN A 237 10.10 -1.35 -1.34
C ASN A 237 10.94 -2.62 -1.31
N ASN A 238 12.25 -2.45 -1.34
CA ASN A 238 13.15 -3.53 -1.00
C ASN A 238 13.74 -3.24 0.37
N PHE A 239 13.64 -4.21 1.30
CA PHE A 239 14.32 -4.14 2.59
C PHE A 239 15.77 -4.64 2.42
N PRO A 240 16.77 -3.74 2.36
CA PRO A 240 18.18 -4.13 2.32
C PRO A 240 18.63 -4.79 3.62
N PHE A 241 19.79 -5.47 3.59
CA PHE A 241 20.46 -6.06 4.75
C PHE A 241 19.77 -7.27 5.40
N ILE A 242 18.44 -7.27 5.57
CA ILE A 242 17.73 -8.27 6.38
C ILE A 242 17.86 -9.70 5.84
N ASP A 243 17.88 -9.87 4.51
CA ASP A 243 18.09 -11.15 3.86
C ASP A 243 19.54 -11.32 3.42
N THR A 244 20.23 -12.34 3.95
CA THR A 244 21.62 -12.64 3.60
C THR A 244 21.81 -13.06 2.15
N ALA A 245 20.78 -13.65 1.53
CA ALA A 245 20.83 -14.05 0.12
C ALA A 245 20.49 -12.90 -0.85
N LYS A 246 19.89 -11.82 -0.34
CA LYS A 246 19.56 -10.61 -1.09
C LYS A 246 20.02 -9.36 -0.33
N PRO A 247 21.35 -9.17 -0.16
CA PRO A 247 21.89 -8.09 0.68
C PRO A 247 21.47 -6.69 0.19
N ASP A 248 21.26 -6.53 -1.12
CA ASP A 248 20.86 -5.26 -1.74
C ASP A 248 19.36 -4.97 -1.60
N GLY A 249 18.56 -5.94 -1.13
CA GLY A 249 17.13 -5.75 -0.94
C GLY A 249 16.28 -6.99 -1.23
N THR A 250 15.45 -7.39 -0.26
CA THR A 250 14.39 -8.38 -0.46
C THR A 250 13.01 -7.69 -0.55
N PRO A 251 12.05 -8.23 -1.31
CA PRO A 251 10.73 -7.62 -1.45
C PRO A 251 10.03 -7.43 -0.11
N SER A 252 9.56 -6.21 0.13
CA SER A 252 8.88 -5.81 1.35
C SER A 252 7.79 -4.78 1.08
N THR A 253 6.94 -4.56 2.07
CA THR A 253 5.94 -3.49 2.06
C THR A 253 5.91 -2.75 3.36
N ASN A 254 5.63 -1.46 3.31
CA ASN A 254 5.23 -0.70 4.47
C ASN A 254 3.93 0.05 4.22
N LEU A 255 2.88 -0.32 4.96
CA LEU A 255 1.63 0.43 5.01
C LEU A 255 1.63 1.36 6.23
N TYR A 256 1.20 2.60 6.03
CA TYR A 256 1.11 3.64 7.04
C TYR A 256 -0.31 4.15 7.16
N ARG A 257 -0.76 4.43 8.38
CA ARG A 257 -1.84 5.39 8.66
C ARG A 257 -1.22 6.69 9.11
N ILE A 258 -1.61 7.81 8.51
CA ILE A 258 -1.13 9.15 8.85
C ILE A 258 -2.33 10.06 9.08
N GLU A 259 -2.33 10.77 10.21
CA GLU A 259 -3.40 11.67 10.64
C GLU A 259 -2.80 13.00 11.10
N GLY A 260 -3.20 14.12 10.49
CA GLY A 260 -2.64 15.44 10.84
C GLY A 260 -1.12 15.52 10.67
N GLY A 261 -0.61 14.85 9.63
CA GLY A 261 0.82 14.71 9.33
C GLY A 261 1.58 13.80 10.30
N LYS A 262 0.90 13.04 11.16
CA LYS A 262 1.53 12.14 12.14
C LYS A 262 1.25 10.67 11.86
N ILE A 263 2.28 9.83 11.92
CA ILE A 263 2.17 8.38 11.74
C ILE A 263 1.47 7.76 12.96
N ARG A 264 0.36 7.07 12.69
CA ARG A 264 -0.48 6.38 13.66
C ARG A 264 -0.25 4.87 13.66
N TYR A 265 -0.24 4.25 12.48
CA TYR A 265 -0.04 2.81 12.30
C TYR A 265 1.03 2.55 11.26
N ILE A 266 1.78 1.46 11.45
CA ILE A 266 2.78 0.96 10.50
C ILE A 266 2.62 -0.54 10.40
N HIS A 267 2.47 -1.06 9.19
CA HIS A 267 2.52 -2.49 8.91
C HIS A 267 3.74 -2.76 8.06
N GLU A 268 4.47 -3.80 8.39
CA GLU A 268 5.65 -4.24 7.65
C GLU A 268 5.50 -5.73 7.37
N LEU A 269 5.69 -6.10 6.09
CA LEU A 269 5.78 -7.48 5.64
C LEU A 269 7.02 -7.61 4.76
N THR A 270 7.88 -8.58 5.05
CA THR A 270 9.08 -8.87 4.28
C THR A 270 9.19 -10.35 3.96
N VAL A 271 9.50 -10.64 2.70
CA VAL A 271 9.70 -12.01 2.20
C VAL A 271 11.15 -12.42 2.41
N CYS A 272 11.37 -13.67 2.77
CA CYS A 272 12.70 -14.23 2.90
C CYS A 272 13.03 -15.20 1.75
N THR A 273 14.25 -15.11 1.22
CA THR A 273 14.80 -16.10 0.28
C THR A 273 15.03 -17.44 0.97
N ASN A 274 15.62 -17.40 2.17
CA ASN A 274 15.81 -18.56 3.05
C ASN A 274 14.92 -18.42 4.28
N LYS A 275 14.34 -19.52 4.78
CA LYS A 275 13.48 -19.47 5.97
C LYS A 275 14.19 -18.79 7.15
N ASN A 276 13.44 -17.91 7.81
CA ASN A 276 13.88 -17.10 8.93
C ASN A 276 15.09 -16.23 8.57
N CYS A 277 14.98 -15.47 7.47
CA CYS A 277 15.93 -14.40 7.20
C CYS A 277 15.95 -13.41 8.37
N GLY A 278 17.02 -12.61 8.47
CA GLY A 278 17.38 -11.87 9.66
C GLY A 278 18.90 -11.92 9.87
N ARG A 279 19.43 -10.91 10.55
CA ARG A 279 20.84 -10.81 10.92
C ARG A 279 20.98 -10.29 12.34
#